data_AF-A6GGL4-F1
#
_entry.id   AF-A6GGL4-F1
#
_cell.length_a   1.000
_cell.length_b   1.000
_cell.length_c   1.000
_cell.angle_alpha   90.00
_cell.angle_beta   90.00
_cell.angle_gamma   90.00
#
_symmetry.space_group_name_H-M   'P 1'
#
loop_
_entity.id
_entity.type
_entity.pdbx_description
1 polymer ?
#
loop_
_entity_poly.entity_id
_entity_poly.type
_entity_poly.pdbx_seq_one_letter_code
_entity_poly.pdbx_strand_id
1 'polypeptide(L)'
;MASLGCAPTGFEARLSSLEEEEAERRQRLDELEHQITRAELKVDHAKARVAYHDCKVTRATIDAKTVLYRAQCFQDISAHAQCVAENERDTAAGAALGCLLGVGAAVVTGGAAAPAALVGCGGGAALGYATREKCGDIPRCASQVNEMESLVLAEYGLTRAPTCTAPPELVLPERPEPPKPSAAEPEPRSRPVARRTVCADQRVEWIEFSAPPRKANGQAWDARGGAPDLTYLIRVEGGGTYESKRHEGLTWRHEPDRDIRVAPQQKVTIQLLDADLQSAENIGVFRSLVAIDTREPASLEDGEATARIKFQCVEE
;
A
#
# COMPACT_ATOMS: atom_id res chain seq x y z
N MET A 1 45.99 24.94 -86.16
CA MET A 1 44.68 25.01 -85.49
C MET A 1 44.67 23.97 -84.40
N ALA A 2 45.04 24.36 -83.17
CA ALA A 2 44.93 23.50 -82.00
C ALA A 2 43.68 23.96 -81.24
N SER A 3 42.66 23.12 -81.19
CA SER A 3 41.49 23.37 -80.35
C SER A 3 41.90 23.12 -78.89
N LEU A 4 41.93 24.19 -78.11
CA LEU A 4 41.96 24.12 -76.65
C LEU A 4 40.60 23.58 -76.19
N GLY A 5 40.54 22.26 -75.98
CA GLY A 5 39.39 21.62 -75.36
C GLY A 5 39.34 21.96 -73.87
N CYS A 6 38.46 22.88 -73.49
CA CYS A 6 38.10 23.11 -72.10
C CYS A 6 37.44 21.84 -71.55
N ALA A 7 38.03 21.21 -70.54
CA ALA A 7 37.45 20.08 -69.81
C ALA A 7 36.38 20.60 -68.82
N PRO A 8 35.07 20.38 -69.04
CA PRO A 8 34.02 20.87 -68.15
C PRO A 8 33.72 19.90 -66.98
N THR A 9 34.37 18.73 -66.92
CA THR A 9 33.92 17.58 -66.13
C THR A 9 34.12 17.69 -64.62
N GLY A 10 34.88 18.69 -64.13
CA GLY A 10 35.16 18.84 -62.70
C GLY A 10 34.08 19.56 -61.89
N PHE A 11 33.28 20.42 -62.51
CA PHE A 11 32.28 21.22 -61.81
C PHE A 11 30.96 20.47 -61.62
N GLU A 12 30.50 19.75 -62.65
CA GLU A 12 29.25 18.97 -62.58
C GLU A 12 29.32 17.87 -61.51
N ALA A 13 30.44 17.15 -61.42
CA ALA A 13 30.64 16.11 -60.41
C ALA A 13 30.68 16.65 -58.96
N ARG A 14 31.15 17.89 -58.76
CA ARG A 14 31.12 18.56 -57.46
C ARG A 14 29.72 19.06 -57.11
N LEU A 15 28.96 19.50 -58.10
CA LEU A 15 27.59 19.95 -57.92
C LEU A 15 26.70 18.77 -57.52
N SER A 16 26.82 17.63 -58.19
CA SER A 16 26.08 16.41 -57.85
C SER A 16 26.43 15.88 -56.45
N SER A 17 27.70 15.92 -56.04
CA SER A 17 28.07 15.47 -54.68
C SER A 17 27.53 16.40 -53.59
N LEU A 18 27.49 17.71 -53.85
CA LEU A 18 26.92 18.68 -52.91
C LEU A 18 25.40 18.55 -52.80
N GLU A 19 24.71 18.27 -53.90
CA GLU A 19 23.27 17.99 -53.90
C GLU A 19 22.95 16.71 -53.10
N GLU A 20 23.77 15.66 -53.25
CA GLU A 20 23.63 14.42 -52.47
C GLU A 20 23.90 14.64 -50.97
N GLU A 21 24.96 15.38 -50.63
CA GLU A 21 25.28 15.72 -49.22
C GLU A 21 24.19 16.61 -48.60
N GLU A 22 23.63 17.55 -49.36
CA GLU A 22 22.52 18.38 -48.90
C GLU A 22 21.25 17.56 -48.68
N ALA A 23 20.95 16.61 -49.59
CA ALA A 23 19.82 15.70 -49.44
C ALA A 23 19.97 14.80 -48.20
N GLU A 24 21.16 14.25 -47.96
CA GLU A 24 21.44 13.44 -46.77
C GLU A 24 21.31 14.26 -45.47
N ARG A 25 21.84 15.49 -45.47
CA ARG A 25 21.70 16.40 -44.33
C ARG A 25 20.25 16.75 -44.03
N ARG A 26 19.44 17.03 -45.06
CA ARG A 26 18.00 17.30 -44.89
C ARG A 26 17.27 16.09 -44.31
N GLN A 27 17.51 14.89 -44.85
CA GLN A 27 16.92 13.65 -44.31
C GLN A 27 17.31 13.42 -42.84
N ARG A 28 18.57 13.68 -42.47
CA ARG A 28 19.04 13.54 -41.10
C ARG A 28 18.41 14.57 -40.16
N LEU A 29 18.20 15.80 -40.63
CA LEU A 29 17.49 16.83 -39.86
C LEU A 29 16.02 16.43 -39.64
N ASP A 30 15.32 15.98 -40.68
CA ASP A 30 13.92 15.55 -40.57
C ASP A 30 13.76 14.37 -39.58
N GLU A 31 14.67 13.39 -39.62
CA GLU A 31 14.66 12.27 -38.67
C GLU A 31 14.95 12.74 -37.23
N LEU A 32 15.89 13.68 -37.03
CA LEU A 32 16.17 14.24 -35.71
C LEU A 32 15.00 15.05 -35.16
N GLU A 33 14.33 15.87 -35.99
CA GLU A 33 13.14 16.62 -35.60
C GLU A 33 12.00 15.68 -35.19
N HIS A 34 11.81 14.57 -35.91
CA HIS A 34 10.83 13.55 -35.55
C HIS A 34 11.19 12.84 -34.23
N GLN A 35 12.47 12.56 -34.00
CA GLN A 35 12.94 11.99 -32.73
C GLN A 35 12.75 12.93 -31.55
N ILE A 36 13.03 14.23 -31.73
CA ILE A 36 12.83 15.27 -30.71
C ILE A 36 11.35 15.36 -30.36
N THR A 37 10.46 15.48 -31.36
CA THR A 37 9.01 15.57 -31.15
C THR A 37 8.49 14.36 -30.37
N ARG A 38 8.96 13.15 -30.70
CA ARG A 38 8.61 11.92 -29.97
C ARG A 38 9.14 11.90 -28.54
N ALA A 39 10.35 12.40 -28.31
CA ALA A 39 10.93 12.48 -26.98
C ALA A 39 10.17 13.49 -26.11
N GLU A 40 9.82 14.65 -26.65
CA GLU A 40 9.01 15.68 -25.98
C GLU A 40 7.63 15.14 -25.58
N LEU A 41 6.92 14.47 -26.50
CA LEU A 41 5.63 13.83 -26.19
C LEU A 41 5.74 12.79 -25.06
N LYS A 42 6.82 12.00 -25.02
CA LYS A 42 7.07 11.03 -23.94
C LYS A 42 7.34 11.74 -22.61
N VAL A 43 8.12 12.82 -22.62
CA VAL A 43 8.41 13.61 -21.42
C VAL A 43 7.13 14.24 -20.87
N ASP A 44 6.29 14.81 -21.71
CA ASP A 44 5.04 15.43 -21.26
C ASP A 44 4.03 14.41 -20.74
N HIS A 45 3.93 13.25 -21.40
CA HIS A 45 3.13 12.14 -20.87
C HIS A 45 3.68 11.61 -19.53
N ALA A 46 5.01 11.52 -19.37
CA ALA A 46 5.62 11.12 -18.11
C ALA A 46 5.33 12.14 -16.99
N LYS A 47 5.42 13.46 -17.27
CA LYS A 47 5.03 14.51 -16.32
C LYS A 47 3.56 14.40 -15.92
N ALA A 48 2.67 14.15 -16.88
CA ALA A 48 1.25 13.97 -16.60
C ALA A 48 0.99 12.74 -15.71
N ARG A 49 1.73 11.64 -15.91
CA ARG A 49 1.66 10.46 -15.03
C ARG A 49 2.15 10.76 -13.63
N VAL A 50 3.26 11.48 -13.48
CA VAL A 50 3.78 11.88 -12.16
C VAL A 50 2.74 12.74 -11.42
N ALA A 51 2.21 13.78 -12.06
CA ALA A 51 1.17 14.62 -11.47
C ALA A 51 -0.10 13.84 -11.07
N TYR A 52 -0.51 12.85 -11.87
CA TYR A 52 -1.60 11.95 -11.53
C TYR A 52 -1.30 11.12 -10.27
N HIS A 53 -0.10 10.55 -10.17
CA HIS A 53 0.31 9.78 -8.99
C HIS A 53 0.42 10.65 -7.73
N ASP A 54 0.97 11.86 -7.85
CA ASP A 54 1.04 12.83 -6.75
C ASP A 54 -0.35 13.22 -6.24
N CYS A 55 -1.30 13.44 -7.15
CA CYS A 55 -2.71 13.66 -6.79
C CYS A 55 -3.29 12.47 -6.01
N LYS A 56 -3.04 11.22 -6.47
CA LYS A 56 -3.55 10.03 -5.79
C LYS A 56 -2.97 9.87 -4.39
N VAL A 57 -1.67 10.14 -4.22
CA VAL A 57 -1.02 10.09 -2.90
C VAL A 57 -1.60 11.14 -1.97
N THR A 58 -1.78 12.37 -2.47
CA THR A 58 -2.40 13.47 -1.70
C THR A 58 -3.82 13.09 -1.26
N ARG A 59 -4.64 12.57 -2.18
CA ARG A 59 -6.00 12.10 -1.87
C ARG A 59 -6.01 10.98 -0.82
N ALA A 60 -5.18 9.96 -1.00
CA ALA A 60 -5.08 8.86 -0.05
C ALA A 60 -4.63 9.33 1.34
N THR A 61 -3.78 10.35 1.41
CA THR A 61 -3.33 10.96 2.67
C THR A 61 -4.46 11.72 3.37
N ILE A 62 -5.29 12.45 2.62
CA ILE A 62 -6.49 13.13 3.15
C ILE A 62 -7.49 12.09 3.68
N ASP A 63 -7.74 11.02 2.92
CA ASP A 63 -8.65 9.95 3.32
C ASP A 63 -8.16 9.26 4.60
N ALA A 64 -6.87 8.92 4.66
CA ALA A 64 -6.26 8.29 5.83
C ALA A 64 -6.34 9.17 7.08
N LYS A 65 -6.03 10.47 6.97
CA LYS A 65 -6.18 11.41 8.09
C LYS A 65 -7.64 11.52 8.54
N THR A 66 -8.58 11.59 7.61
CA THR A 66 -10.02 11.65 7.93
C THR A 66 -10.46 10.42 8.74
N VAL A 67 -9.99 9.23 8.37
CA VAL A 67 -10.24 7.99 9.13
C VAL A 67 -9.63 8.05 10.52
N LEU A 68 -8.37 8.52 10.65
CA LEU A 68 -7.71 8.65 11.96
C LEU A 68 -8.46 9.62 12.89
N TYR A 69 -8.86 10.79 12.40
CA TYR A 69 -9.66 11.75 13.18
C TYR A 69 -11.00 11.16 13.63
N ARG A 70 -11.67 10.40 12.74
CA ARG A 70 -12.93 9.71 13.09
C ARG A 70 -12.70 8.65 14.16
N ALA A 71 -11.64 7.84 14.02
CA ALA A 71 -11.30 6.81 15.00
C ALA A 71 -11.02 7.42 16.38
N GLN A 72 -10.24 8.50 16.42
CA GLN A 72 -9.97 9.23 17.66
C GLN A 72 -11.25 9.79 18.29
N CYS A 73 -12.15 10.37 17.50
CA CYS A 73 -13.45 10.82 18.02
C CYS A 73 -14.29 9.67 18.58
N PHE A 74 -14.33 8.52 17.92
CA PHE A 74 -15.06 7.36 18.44
C PHE A 74 -14.44 6.84 19.74
N GLN A 75 -13.12 6.92 19.90
CA GLN A 75 -12.45 6.60 21.15
C GLN A 75 -12.84 7.58 22.28
N ASP A 76 -12.90 8.87 22.00
CA ASP A 76 -13.33 9.87 23.00
C ASP A 76 -14.81 9.67 23.39
N ILE A 77 -15.67 9.37 22.41
CA ILE A 77 -17.09 9.06 22.65
C ILE A 77 -17.23 7.79 23.49
N SER A 78 -16.47 6.74 23.18
CA SER A 78 -16.55 5.49 23.94
C SER A 78 -16.03 5.64 25.36
N ALA A 79 -14.96 6.42 25.57
CA ALA A 79 -14.47 6.76 26.90
C ALA A 79 -15.52 7.54 27.72
N HIS A 80 -16.18 8.54 27.11
CA HIS A 80 -17.27 9.26 27.77
C HIS A 80 -18.45 8.33 28.10
N ALA A 81 -18.87 7.48 27.15
CA ALA A 81 -19.95 6.52 27.36
C ALA A 81 -19.62 5.50 28.45
N GLN A 82 -18.36 5.05 28.53
CA GLN A 82 -17.90 4.16 29.58
C GLN A 82 -18.01 4.83 30.95
N CYS A 83 -17.55 6.07 31.10
CA CYS A 83 -17.70 6.82 32.34
C CYS A 83 -19.18 6.97 32.75
N VAL A 84 -20.07 7.28 31.80
CA VAL A 84 -21.51 7.39 32.07
C VAL A 84 -22.07 6.04 32.55
N ALA A 85 -21.71 4.94 31.89
CA ALA A 85 -22.14 3.59 32.27
C ALA A 85 -21.62 3.17 33.66
N GLU A 86 -20.37 3.51 34.00
CA GLU A 86 -19.78 3.26 35.33
C GLU A 86 -20.53 4.06 36.41
N ASN A 87 -20.81 5.34 36.18
CA ASN A 87 -21.60 6.17 37.08
C ASN A 87 -23.04 5.65 37.27
N GLU A 88 -23.68 5.16 36.20
CA GLU A 88 -25.00 4.54 36.28
C GLU A 88 -24.96 3.23 37.07
N ARG A 89 -23.93 2.42 36.85
CA ARG A 89 -23.70 1.19 37.60
C ARG A 89 -23.50 1.46 39.08
N ASP A 90 -22.69 2.45 39.45
CA ASP A 90 -22.44 2.82 40.85
C ASP A 90 -23.70 3.41 41.51
N THR A 91 -24.49 4.18 40.76
CA THR A 91 -25.79 4.66 41.23
C THR A 91 -26.75 3.48 41.49
N ALA A 92 -26.80 2.51 40.57
CA ALA A 92 -27.64 1.32 40.70
C ALA A 92 -27.17 0.41 41.85
N ALA A 93 -25.86 0.22 42.01
CA ALA A 93 -25.26 -0.54 43.11
C ALA A 93 -25.52 0.13 44.46
N GLY A 94 -25.38 1.46 44.55
CA GLY A 94 -25.71 2.25 45.73
C GLY A 94 -27.19 2.16 46.10
N ALA A 95 -28.09 2.23 45.11
CA ALA A 95 -29.52 2.03 45.31
C ALA A 95 -29.83 0.60 45.81
N ALA A 96 -29.23 -0.43 45.21
CA ALA A 96 -29.41 -1.82 45.62
C ALA A 96 -28.91 -2.08 47.05
N LEU A 97 -27.71 -1.58 47.39
CA LEU A 97 -27.16 -1.65 48.75
C LEU A 97 -28.04 -0.89 49.75
N GLY A 98 -28.51 0.31 49.40
CA GLY A 98 -29.43 1.10 50.22
C GLY A 98 -30.76 0.38 50.47
N CYS A 99 -31.31 -0.28 49.45
CA CYS A 99 -32.49 -1.12 49.59
C CYS A 99 -32.25 -2.33 50.49
N LEU A 100 -31.12 -3.04 50.34
CA LEU A 100 -30.79 -4.20 51.17
C LEU A 100 -30.59 -3.82 52.64
N LEU A 101 -29.89 -2.71 52.92
CA LEU A 101 -29.73 -2.19 54.28
C LEU A 101 -31.09 -1.76 54.87
N GLY A 102 -31.94 -1.13 54.07
CA GLY A 102 -33.30 -0.76 54.47
C GLY A 102 -34.18 -1.96 54.82
N VAL A 103 -34.14 -3.02 54.01
CA VAL A 103 -34.85 -4.28 54.27
C VAL A 103 -34.27 -4.97 55.51
N GLY A 104 -32.96 -5.03 55.67
CA GLY A 104 -32.30 -5.60 56.85
C GLY A 104 -32.73 -4.90 58.14
N ALA A 105 -32.80 -3.57 58.14
CA ALA A 105 -33.30 -2.79 59.28
C ALA A 105 -34.80 -3.05 59.57
N ALA A 106 -35.63 -3.23 58.54
CA ALA A 106 -37.05 -3.58 58.70
C ALA A 106 -37.25 -4.98 59.31
N VAL A 107 -36.41 -5.96 58.94
CA VAL A 107 -36.45 -7.32 59.49
C VAL A 107 -36.05 -7.34 60.97
N VAL A 108 -34.97 -6.65 61.34
CA VAL A 108 -34.46 -6.62 62.73
C VAL A 108 -35.42 -5.89 63.68
N THR A 109 -36.17 -4.90 63.18
CA THR A 109 -37.15 -4.12 63.97
C THR A 109 -38.56 -4.71 63.97
N GLY A 110 -38.77 -5.91 63.39
CA GLY A 110 -40.08 -6.57 63.40
C GLY A 110 -41.14 -5.85 62.56
N GLY A 111 -40.76 -5.17 61.48
CA GLY A 111 -41.67 -4.52 60.52
C GLY A 111 -42.07 -3.08 60.87
N ALA A 112 -41.76 -2.58 62.06
CA ALA A 112 -42.08 -1.19 62.45
C ALA A 112 -41.30 -0.15 61.62
N ALA A 113 -40.15 -0.54 61.03
CA ALA A 113 -39.33 0.33 60.19
C ALA A 113 -39.58 0.16 58.67
N ALA A 114 -40.73 -0.38 58.24
CA ALA A 114 -41.08 -0.48 56.81
C ALA A 114 -40.93 0.85 56.02
N PRO A 115 -41.25 2.05 56.59
CA PRO A 115 -40.98 3.33 55.91
C PRO A 115 -39.48 3.62 55.74
N ALA A 116 -38.64 3.13 56.66
CA ALA A 116 -37.19 3.30 56.57
C ALA A 116 -36.57 2.49 55.43
N ALA A 117 -37.22 1.41 54.96
CA ALA A 117 -36.77 0.66 53.79
C ALA A 117 -36.88 1.48 52.49
N LEU A 118 -37.99 2.23 52.32
CA LEU A 118 -38.16 3.16 51.19
C LEU A 118 -37.16 4.33 51.25
N VAL A 119 -36.91 4.85 52.45
CA VAL A 119 -35.90 5.88 52.67
C VAL A 119 -34.49 5.35 52.41
N GLY A 120 -34.20 4.09 52.75
CA GLY A 120 -32.91 3.43 52.46
C GLY A 120 -32.64 3.28 50.97
N CYS A 121 -33.63 2.84 50.18
CA CYS A 121 -33.54 2.80 48.73
C CYS A 121 -33.28 4.20 48.12
N GLY A 122 -34.05 5.21 48.55
CA GLY A 122 -33.92 6.58 48.06
C GLY A 122 -32.59 7.23 48.47
N GLY A 123 -32.15 6.99 49.71
CA GLY A 123 -30.87 7.50 50.24
C GLY A 123 -29.66 6.87 49.56
N GLY A 124 -29.71 5.57 49.25
CA GLY A 124 -28.66 4.88 48.49
C GLY A 124 -28.50 5.44 47.07
N ALA A 125 -29.62 5.73 46.39
CA ALA A 125 -29.60 6.39 45.08
C ALA A 125 -29.04 7.83 45.14
N ALA A 126 -29.41 8.59 46.18
CA ALA A 126 -28.91 9.96 46.38
C ALA A 126 -27.41 10.00 46.71
N LEU A 127 -26.91 9.07 47.53
CA LEU A 127 -25.47 8.94 47.80
C LEU A 127 -24.71 8.52 46.53
N GLY A 128 -25.24 7.57 45.76
CA GLY A 128 -24.66 7.20 44.46
C GLY A 128 -24.64 8.37 43.46
N TYR A 129 -25.61 9.28 43.52
CA TYR A 129 -25.60 10.50 42.72
C TYR A 129 -24.54 11.51 43.19
N ALA A 130 -24.31 11.61 44.50
CA ALA A 130 -23.33 12.53 45.08
C ALA A 130 -21.88 12.10 44.84
N THR A 131 -21.61 10.80 44.64
CA THR A 131 -20.28 10.26 44.34
C THR A 131 -19.96 10.23 42.84
N ARG A 132 -20.87 10.65 41.96
CA ARG A 132 -20.60 10.64 40.51
C ARG A 132 -19.41 11.52 40.17
N GLU A 133 -18.40 10.92 39.57
CA GLU A 133 -17.38 11.69 38.87
C GLU A 133 -18.04 12.36 37.66
N LYS A 134 -17.79 13.66 37.47
CA LYS A 134 -18.32 14.36 36.30
C LYS A 134 -17.62 13.82 35.06
N CYS A 135 -18.32 13.10 34.19
CA CYS A 135 -17.79 12.53 32.94
C CYS A 135 -17.34 13.55 31.87
N GLY A 136 -17.11 14.81 32.25
CA GLY A 136 -16.90 15.91 31.32
C GLY A 136 -18.13 16.19 30.45
N ASP A 137 -17.99 17.16 29.55
CA ASP A 137 -18.97 17.41 28.50
C ASP A 137 -18.87 16.32 27.40
N ILE A 138 -19.97 16.05 26.71
CA ILE A 138 -19.98 15.16 25.54
C ILE A 138 -18.95 15.69 24.53
N PRO A 139 -18.05 14.84 24.00
CA PRO A 139 -17.06 15.26 23.02
C PRO A 139 -17.71 15.99 21.84
N ARG A 140 -17.28 17.23 21.56
CA ARG A 140 -17.82 18.06 20.46
C ARG A 140 -17.70 17.39 19.09
N CYS A 141 -16.77 16.46 18.97
CA CYS A 141 -16.55 15.70 17.75
C CYS A 141 -17.77 14.82 17.39
N ALA A 142 -18.62 14.44 18.34
CA ALA A 142 -19.80 13.61 18.11
C ALA A 142 -20.81 14.24 17.13
N SER A 143 -20.99 15.57 17.19
CA SER A 143 -21.82 16.30 16.22
C SER A 143 -21.11 16.58 14.89
N GLN A 144 -19.78 16.45 14.85
CA GLN A 144 -18.94 16.86 13.71
C GLN A 144 -18.35 15.67 12.92
N VAL A 145 -18.74 14.43 13.20
CA VAL A 145 -18.18 13.24 12.52
C VAL A 145 -18.33 13.32 10.99
N ASN A 146 -19.45 13.90 10.52
CA ASN A 146 -19.73 14.12 9.10
C ASN A 146 -18.95 15.31 8.51
N GLU A 147 -18.48 16.24 9.35
CA GLU A 147 -17.71 17.42 8.97
C GLU A 147 -16.19 17.19 9.07
N MET A 148 -15.72 16.04 9.54
CA MET A 148 -14.28 15.77 9.68
C MET A 148 -13.52 15.84 8.36
N GLU A 149 -14.15 15.47 7.25
CA GLU A 149 -13.52 15.60 5.94
C GLU A 149 -13.27 17.08 5.60
N SER A 150 -14.21 17.99 5.91
CA SER A 150 -14.01 19.41 5.64
C SER A 150 -12.93 20.02 6.54
N LEU A 151 -12.81 19.56 7.78
CA LEU A 151 -11.71 19.95 8.68
C LEU A 151 -10.35 19.52 8.13
N VAL A 152 -10.22 18.25 7.72
CA VAL A 152 -8.97 17.75 7.13
C VAL A 152 -8.67 18.47 5.82
N LEU A 153 -9.66 18.71 4.96
CA LEU A 153 -9.48 19.47 3.73
C LEU A 153 -8.99 20.90 4.00
N ALA A 154 -9.55 21.56 5.01
CA ALA A 154 -9.12 22.90 5.42
C ALA A 154 -7.65 22.95 5.90
N GLU A 155 -7.14 21.90 6.56
CA GLU A 155 -5.71 21.80 6.91
C GLU A 155 -4.80 21.82 5.68
N TYR A 156 -5.26 21.24 4.56
CA TYR A 156 -4.53 21.25 3.29
C TYR A 156 -4.82 22.49 2.43
N GLY A 157 -5.61 23.45 2.94
CA GLY A 157 -6.04 24.63 2.17
C GLY A 157 -6.98 24.29 1.02
N LEU A 158 -7.68 23.15 1.09
CA LEU A 158 -8.60 22.66 0.08
C LEU A 158 -10.05 22.85 0.53
N THR A 159 -10.93 23.18 -0.41
CA THR A 159 -12.38 23.24 -0.17
C THR A 159 -13.09 21.95 -0.57
N ARG A 160 -12.43 21.10 -1.38
CA ARG A 160 -12.92 19.80 -1.88
C ARG A 160 -11.77 18.84 -2.09
N ALA A 161 -12.03 17.55 -1.94
CA ALA A 161 -11.05 16.51 -2.25
C ALA A 161 -10.64 16.57 -3.74
N PRO A 162 -9.34 16.40 -4.05
CA PRO A 162 -8.88 16.48 -5.42
C PRO A 162 -9.42 15.31 -6.26
N THR A 163 -9.85 15.61 -7.48
CA THR A 163 -10.23 14.61 -8.49
C THR A 163 -9.02 14.31 -9.35
N CYS A 164 -8.49 13.09 -9.25
CA CYS A 164 -7.33 12.66 -10.02
C CYS A 164 -7.79 12.05 -11.34
N THR A 165 -7.61 12.79 -12.44
CA THR A 165 -7.91 12.32 -13.79
C THR A 165 -6.69 11.58 -14.34
N ALA A 166 -6.88 10.35 -14.81
CA ALA A 166 -5.81 9.60 -15.46
C ALA A 166 -5.38 10.32 -16.75
N PRO A 167 -4.07 10.39 -17.05
CA PRO A 167 -3.63 10.96 -18.32
C PRO A 167 -4.16 10.15 -19.49
N PRO A 168 -4.45 10.77 -20.64
CA PRO A 168 -4.84 10.04 -21.85
C PRO A 168 -3.72 9.08 -22.26
N GLU A 169 -4.10 7.94 -22.83
CA GLU A 169 -3.13 6.97 -23.34
C GLU A 169 -2.28 7.61 -24.44
N LEU A 170 -0.96 7.42 -24.36
CA LEU A 170 -0.03 8.00 -25.33
C LEU A 170 -0.18 7.32 -26.69
N VAL A 171 -0.93 7.94 -27.58
CA VAL A 171 -0.96 7.57 -29.00
C VAL A 171 0.30 8.15 -29.66
N LEU A 172 1.35 7.33 -29.77
CA LEU A 172 2.55 7.72 -30.50
C LEU A 172 2.24 7.79 -31.99
N PRO A 173 2.69 8.84 -32.71
CA PRO A 173 2.56 8.87 -34.15
C PRO A 173 3.31 7.68 -34.75
N GLU A 174 2.62 6.95 -35.63
CA GLU A 174 3.14 5.78 -36.31
C GLU A 174 4.47 6.13 -36.99
N ARG A 175 5.46 5.22 -36.92
CA ARG A 175 6.74 5.48 -37.58
C ARG A 175 6.48 5.52 -39.07
N PRO A 176 6.95 6.56 -39.80
CA PRO A 176 6.96 6.51 -41.25
C PRO A 176 7.58 5.18 -41.66
N GLU A 177 6.88 4.41 -42.49
CA GLU A 177 7.44 3.16 -42.99
C GLU A 177 8.77 3.51 -43.67
N PRO A 178 9.88 2.85 -43.29
CA PRO A 178 11.14 3.09 -43.96
C PRO A 178 10.94 2.84 -45.46
N PRO A 179 11.49 3.69 -46.35
CA PRO A 179 11.40 3.48 -47.77
C PRO A 179 11.87 2.06 -48.08
N LYS A 180 11.03 1.31 -48.81
CA LYS A 180 11.26 -0.09 -49.15
C LYS A 180 12.69 -0.20 -49.71
N PRO A 181 13.60 -0.94 -49.06
CA PRO A 181 15.00 -0.98 -49.46
C PRO A 181 15.07 -1.45 -50.92
N SER A 182 15.65 -0.58 -51.77
CA SER A 182 16.06 -0.97 -53.11
C SER A 182 17.09 -2.08 -52.96
N ALA A 183 16.88 -3.17 -53.69
CA ALA A 183 17.63 -4.42 -53.56
C ALA A 183 19.11 -4.23 -53.91
N ALA A 184 19.94 -3.77 -52.97
CA ALA A 184 21.38 -3.88 -53.07
C ALA A 184 22.02 -3.85 -51.69
N GLU A 185 22.91 -4.82 -51.52
CA GLU A 185 23.97 -4.94 -50.52
C GLU A 185 23.65 -5.72 -49.22
N PRO A 186 24.27 -6.90 -49.03
CA PRO A 186 24.07 -7.73 -47.85
C PRO A 186 24.69 -7.08 -46.62
N GLU A 187 23.86 -6.71 -45.65
CA GLU A 187 24.29 -6.21 -44.35
C GLU A 187 25.28 -7.19 -43.66
N PRO A 188 26.33 -6.67 -43.02
CA PRO A 188 27.27 -7.47 -42.25
C PRO A 188 26.53 -8.17 -41.10
N ARG A 189 26.62 -9.51 -41.08
CA ARG A 189 26.06 -10.39 -40.05
C ARG A 189 26.39 -9.87 -38.66
N SER A 190 25.43 -9.18 -38.03
CA SER A 190 25.51 -8.79 -36.63
C SER A 190 25.69 -10.05 -35.80
N ARG A 191 26.70 -10.05 -34.91
CA ARG A 191 26.92 -11.13 -33.94
C ARG A 191 25.60 -11.42 -33.22
N PRO A 192 25.24 -12.70 -32.99
CA PRO A 192 24.02 -13.04 -32.28
C PRO A 192 24.05 -12.36 -30.91
N VAL A 193 23.22 -11.33 -30.73
CA VAL A 193 22.91 -10.78 -29.43
C VAL A 193 22.29 -11.93 -28.66
N ALA A 194 22.93 -12.37 -27.58
CA ALA A 194 22.39 -13.38 -26.69
C ALA A 194 21.02 -12.88 -26.22
N ARG A 195 19.95 -13.40 -26.84
CA ARG A 195 18.58 -13.09 -26.45
C ARG A 195 18.44 -13.62 -25.04
N ARG A 196 18.39 -12.73 -24.06
CA ARG A 196 17.97 -13.08 -22.70
C ARG A 196 16.54 -13.62 -22.85
N THR A 197 16.37 -14.91 -22.64
CA THR A 197 15.05 -15.55 -22.60
C THR A 197 14.29 -14.92 -21.45
N VAL A 198 13.32 -14.07 -21.79
CA VAL A 198 12.39 -13.49 -20.84
C VAL A 198 11.41 -14.61 -20.48
N CYS A 199 11.38 -15.01 -19.21
CA CYS A 199 10.43 -16.01 -18.74
C CYS A 199 9.03 -15.40 -18.74
N ALA A 200 8.10 -15.99 -19.51
CA ALA A 200 6.72 -15.53 -19.56
C ALA A 200 5.97 -15.84 -18.26
N ASP A 201 6.28 -16.99 -17.66
CA ASP A 201 5.70 -17.49 -16.41
C ASP A 201 6.81 -17.85 -15.40
N GLN A 202 6.56 -17.54 -14.14
CA GLN A 202 7.43 -17.89 -13.02
C GLN A 202 6.60 -18.55 -11.91
N ARG A 203 7.22 -19.48 -11.17
CA ARG A 203 6.65 -20.06 -9.95
C ARG A 203 7.45 -19.65 -8.73
N VAL A 204 6.79 -19.52 -7.58
CA VAL A 204 7.48 -19.37 -6.30
C VAL A 204 8.18 -20.69 -5.96
N GLU A 205 9.52 -20.69 -5.98
CA GLU A 205 10.34 -21.85 -5.66
C GLU A 205 10.37 -22.08 -4.15
N TRP A 206 10.73 -21.02 -3.41
CA TRP A 206 10.75 -21.03 -1.96
C TRP A 206 10.64 -19.62 -1.38
N ILE A 207 10.26 -19.56 -0.12
CA ILE A 207 10.28 -18.36 0.71
C ILE A 207 11.04 -18.67 1.99
N GLU A 208 11.92 -17.76 2.39
CA GLU A 208 12.68 -17.83 3.62
C GLU A 208 12.33 -16.61 4.48
N PHE A 209 12.05 -16.83 5.75
CA PHE A 209 11.80 -15.76 6.71
C PHE A 209 12.84 -15.78 7.81
N SER A 210 13.11 -14.61 8.35
CA SER A 210 13.78 -14.42 9.62
C SER A 210 13.04 -13.36 10.42
N ALA A 211 12.61 -13.69 11.64
CA ALA A 211 11.93 -12.78 12.55
C ALA A 211 12.61 -12.82 13.94
N PRO A 212 12.62 -11.71 14.69
CA PRO A 212 13.13 -11.69 16.06
C PRO A 212 12.24 -12.53 17.01
N PRO A 213 12.76 -12.98 18.17
CA PRO A 213 11.95 -13.67 19.18
C PRO A 213 10.97 -12.74 19.92
N ARG A 214 10.00 -13.34 20.62
CA ARG A 214 8.88 -12.62 21.26
C ARG A 214 8.94 -12.64 22.78
N LYS A 215 8.81 -11.50 23.46
CA LYS A 215 8.77 -11.42 24.94
C LYS A 215 7.77 -12.40 25.55
N ALA A 216 8.07 -12.91 26.74
CA ALA A 216 7.19 -13.79 27.51
C ALA A 216 5.79 -13.20 27.79
N ASN A 217 5.62 -11.87 27.74
CA ASN A 217 4.34 -11.19 27.96
C ASN A 217 3.53 -10.97 26.67
N GLY A 218 4.07 -11.34 25.51
CA GLY A 218 3.38 -11.31 24.24
C GLY A 218 3.18 -9.95 23.58
N GLN A 219 3.75 -8.86 24.10
CA GLN A 219 3.41 -7.48 23.67
C GLN A 219 4.48 -6.77 22.82
N ALA A 220 5.71 -7.30 22.73
CA ALA A 220 6.75 -6.71 21.89
C ALA A 220 7.84 -7.74 21.52
N TRP A 221 8.52 -7.51 20.40
CA TRP A 221 9.66 -8.30 19.91
C TRP A 221 10.92 -7.99 20.71
N ASP A 222 11.59 -9.03 21.23
CA ASP A 222 12.92 -8.89 21.85
C ASP A 222 13.77 -10.18 21.78
N ALA A 223 15.09 -10.00 21.87
CA ALA A 223 16.06 -11.09 21.79
C ALA A 223 15.97 -12.13 22.93
N ARG A 224 15.17 -11.88 23.98
CA ARG A 224 15.02 -12.74 25.17
C ARG A 224 13.74 -13.59 25.13
N GLY A 225 13.00 -13.48 24.05
CA GLY A 225 11.72 -14.12 23.83
C GLY A 225 11.73 -15.60 23.44
N GLY A 226 10.53 -16.19 23.40
CA GLY A 226 10.29 -17.51 22.82
C GLY A 226 10.20 -17.46 21.29
N ALA A 227 10.32 -18.63 20.64
CA ALA A 227 10.07 -18.74 19.20
C ALA A 227 8.56 -18.59 18.93
N PRO A 228 8.14 -17.63 18.08
CA PRO A 228 6.75 -17.49 17.68
C PRO A 228 6.33 -18.65 16.78
N ASP A 229 5.06 -18.99 16.78
CA ASP A 229 4.48 -19.89 15.79
C ASP A 229 4.09 -19.14 14.52
N LEU A 230 4.91 -19.26 13.47
CA LEU A 230 4.78 -18.45 12.27
C LEU A 230 3.99 -19.14 11.16
N THR A 231 3.02 -18.42 10.60
CA THR A 231 2.38 -18.73 9.31
C THR A 231 2.55 -17.56 8.34
N TYR A 232 2.36 -17.79 7.04
CA TYR A 232 2.41 -16.72 6.04
C TYR A 232 1.30 -16.82 5.00
N LEU A 233 0.94 -15.65 4.45
CA LEU A 233 -0.01 -15.49 3.36
C LEU A 233 0.68 -14.84 2.15
N ILE A 234 0.61 -15.48 0.99
CA ILE A 234 1.02 -14.90 -0.29
C ILE A 234 -0.22 -14.43 -1.04
N ARG A 235 -0.22 -13.18 -1.48
CA ARG A 235 -1.22 -12.61 -2.39
C ARG A 235 -0.54 -12.13 -3.65
N VAL A 236 -1.01 -12.65 -4.79
CA VAL A 236 -0.54 -12.24 -6.12
C VAL A 236 -1.56 -11.29 -6.74
N GLU A 237 -1.10 -10.17 -7.31
CA GLU A 237 -1.98 -9.21 -7.98
C GLU A 237 -2.74 -9.85 -9.14
N GLY A 238 -4.08 -9.76 -9.11
CA GLY A 238 -4.95 -10.42 -10.10
C GLY A 238 -4.99 -11.95 -9.99
N GLY A 239 -4.29 -12.54 -9.01
CA GLY A 239 -4.18 -13.97 -8.78
C GLY A 239 -4.88 -14.43 -7.50
N GLY A 240 -4.54 -15.65 -7.08
CA GLY A 240 -5.05 -16.26 -5.85
C GLY A 240 -4.35 -15.78 -4.58
N THR A 241 -4.93 -16.16 -3.45
CA THR A 241 -4.27 -16.11 -2.13
C THR A 241 -3.83 -17.52 -1.75
N TYR A 242 -2.64 -17.64 -1.18
CA TYR A 242 -2.10 -18.86 -0.63
C TYR A 242 -1.76 -18.64 0.84
N GLU A 243 -2.08 -19.61 1.69
CA GLU A 243 -1.80 -19.59 3.12
C GLU A 243 -0.99 -20.85 3.47
N SER A 244 0.10 -20.67 4.21
CA SER A 244 0.92 -21.79 4.67
C SER A 244 0.21 -22.57 5.78
N LYS A 245 0.21 -23.89 5.67
CA LYS A 245 -0.30 -24.78 6.74
C LYS A 245 0.77 -25.18 7.77
N ARG A 246 2.02 -24.73 7.60
CA ARG A 246 3.12 -25.05 8.50
C ARG A 246 3.29 -23.97 9.56
N HIS A 247 3.71 -24.46 10.73
CA HIS A 247 3.90 -23.77 12.00
C HIS A 247 5.38 -23.95 12.35
N GLU A 248 6.18 -22.88 12.32
CA GLU A 248 7.65 -22.97 12.41
C GLU A 248 8.25 -21.80 13.20
N GLY A 249 9.49 -21.96 13.66
CA GLY A 249 10.22 -21.00 14.51
C GLY A 249 10.88 -19.82 13.77
N LEU A 250 11.87 -19.20 14.43
CA LEU A 250 12.43 -17.87 14.08
C LEU A 250 13.03 -17.70 12.68
N THR A 251 13.64 -18.75 12.15
CA THR A 251 14.27 -18.73 10.82
C THR A 251 13.95 -20.02 10.11
N TRP A 252 13.30 -19.92 8.96
CA TRP A 252 12.92 -21.10 8.21
C TRP A 252 12.73 -20.79 6.73
N ARG A 253 12.95 -21.82 5.91
CA ARG A 253 12.73 -21.81 4.47
C ARG A 253 11.63 -22.82 4.13
N HIS A 254 10.69 -22.38 3.30
CA HIS A 254 9.54 -23.15 2.88
C HIS A 254 9.40 -23.19 1.38
N GLU A 255 9.08 -24.37 0.86
CA GLU A 255 8.65 -24.59 -0.51
C GLU A 255 7.13 -24.74 -0.51
N PRO A 256 6.38 -23.80 -1.12
CA PRO A 256 4.92 -23.88 -1.14
C PRO A 256 4.44 -25.23 -1.71
N ASP A 257 3.49 -25.87 -1.02
CA ASP A 257 2.90 -27.15 -1.46
C ASP A 257 1.99 -27.02 -2.69
N ARG A 258 1.64 -25.78 -3.06
CA ARG A 258 0.86 -25.44 -4.24
C ARG A 258 1.73 -24.71 -5.25
N ASP A 259 1.51 -24.97 -6.55
CA ASP A 259 2.11 -24.17 -7.63
C ASP A 259 1.53 -22.75 -7.62
N ILE A 260 2.33 -21.78 -7.17
CA ILE A 260 1.98 -20.36 -7.13
C ILE A 260 2.66 -19.67 -8.31
N ARG A 261 1.89 -19.43 -9.36
CA ARG A 261 2.36 -18.76 -10.58
C ARG A 261 2.26 -17.26 -10.48
N VAL A 262 3.27 -16.58 -11.00
CA VAL A 262 3.39 -15.13 -11.03
C VAL A 262 3.99 -14.72 -12.38
N ALA A 263 3.36 -13.75 -13.03
CA ALA A 263 3.89 -13.15 -14.25
C ALA A 263 4.94 -12.07 -13.91
N PRO A 264 5.92 -11.82 -14.81
CA PRO A 264 6.86 -10.71 -14.64
C PRO A 264 6.14 -9.39 -14.39
N GLN A 265 6.72 -8.56 -13.51
CA GLN A 265 6.18 -7.27 -13.07
C GLN A 265 4.85 -7.31 -12.30
N GLN A 266 4.28 -8.47 -12.00
CA GLN A 266 3.16 -8.53 -11.05
C GLN A 266 3.63 -8.23 -9.63
N LYS A 267 2.77 -7.59 -8.84
CA LYS A 267 3.01 -7.37 -7.43
C LYS A 267 2.69 -8.63 -6.63
N VAL A 268 3.66 -9.05 -5.80
CA VAL A 268 3.49 -10.10 -4.80
C VAL A 268 3.52 -9.45 -3.42
N THR A 269 2.54 -9.79 -2.59
CA THR A 269 2.49 -9.39 -1.18
C THR A 269 2.59 -10.62 -0.31
N ILE A 270 3.53 -10.63 0.62
CA ILE A 270 3.73 -11.69 1.59
C ILE A 270 3.44 -11.11 2.98
N GLN A 271 2.51 -11.71 3.71
CA GLN A 271 2.19 -11.32 5.08
C GLN A 271 2.68 -12.42 6.00
N LEU A 272 3.50 -12.06 6.99
CA LEU A 272 3.93 -12.96 8.05
C LEU A 272 3.03 -12.77 9.27
N LEU A 273 2.51 -13.87 9.80
CA LEU A 273 1.50 -13.89 10.86
C LEU A 273 1.99 -14.71 12.05
N ASP A 274 1.65 -14.26 13.25
CA ASP A 274 1.78 -15.05 14.48
C ASP A 274 0.48 -15.85 14.70
N ALA A 275 0.56 -17.18 14.61
CA ALA A 275 -0.57 -18.08 14.77
C ALA A 275 -0.98 -18.28 16.24
N ASP A 276 -0.09 -17.98 17.21
CA ASP A 276 -0.40 -18.08 18.63
C ASP A 276 -1.36 -16.99 19.11
N LEU A 277 -1.58 -15.96 18.30
CA LEU A 277 -2.48 -14.85 18.61
C LEU A 277 -3.86 -15.06 18.00
N GLN A 278 -4.90 -14.99 18.85
CA GLN A 278 -6.31 -15.17 18.47
C GLN A 278 -6.80 -14.20 17.37
N SER A 279 -6.09 -13.08 17.19
CA SER A 279 -6.10 -12.28 15.97
C SER A 279 -4.71 -12.41 15.38
N ALA A 280 -4.56 -13.05 14.22
CA ALA A 280 -3.28 -13.18 13.52
C ALA A 280 -2.62 -11.80 13.39
N GLU A 281 -1.74 -11.47 14.33
CA GLU A 281 -1.09 -10.17 14.38
C GLU A 281 -0.09 -10.15 13.23
N ASN A 282 -0.13 -9.08 12.45
CA ASN A 282 0.69 -8.96 11.29
C ASN A 282 2.11 -8.59 11.74
N ILE A 283 3.03 -9.55 11.59
CA ILE A 283 4.44 -9.37 11.95
C ILE A 283 5.13 -8.49 10.91
N GLY A 284 4.79 -8.66 9.63
CA GLY A 284 5.33 -7.87 8.55
C GLY A 284 4.61 -8.08 7.21
N VAL A 285 4.54 -7.01 6.41
CA VAL A 285 3.95 -7.01 5.07
C VAL A 285 5.00 -6.67 4.03
N PHE A 286 5.54 -7.71 3.42
CA PHE A 286 6.55 -7.59 2.37
C PHE A 286 5.89 -7.43 1.02
N ARG A 287 6.36 -6.49 0.21
CA ARG A 287 5.84 -6.22 -1.14
C ARG A 287 6.97 -6.19 -2.13
N SER A 288 6.86 -6.97 -3.20
CA SER A 288 7.85 -6.99 -4.28
C SER A 288 7.18 -6.97 -5.64
N LEU A 289 7.84 -6.36 -6.62
CA LEU A 289 7.53 -6.53 -8.03
C LEU A 289 8.40 -7.67 -8.55
N VAL A 290 7.78 -8.66 -9.19
CA VAL A 290 8.52 -9.82 -9.71
C VAL A 290 9.49 -9.38 -10.81
N ALA A 291 10.77 -9.64 -10.58
CA ALA A 291 11.83 -9.32 -11.51
C ALA A 291 11.73 -10.16 -12.78
N ILE A 292 12.17 -9.58 -13.90
CA ILE A 292 12.25 -10.29 -15.18
C ILE A 292 13.38 -11.35 -15.14
N ASP A 293 14.40 -11.13 -14.30
CA ASP A 293 15.51 -12.06 -14.04
C ASP A 293 15.36 -12.67 -12.64
N THR A 294 15.29 -14.00 -12.59
CA THR A 294 15.00 -14.77 -11.37
C THR A 294 16.24 -15.37 -10.73
N ARG A 295 17.45 -15.07 -11.21
CA ARG A 295 18.70 -15.70 -10.72
C ARG A 295 19.00 -15.41 -9.26
N GLU A 296 18.58 -14.27 -8.74
CA GLU A 296 18.78 -13.89 -7.34
C GLU A 296 17.44 -13.83 -6.59
N PRO A 297 17.40 -14.29 -5.33
CA PRO A 297 16.20 -14.14 -4.51
C PRO A 297 15.96 -12.66 -4.20
N ALA A 298 14.70 -12.23 -4.24
CA ALA A 298 14.33 -10.89 -3.81
C ALA A 298 14.34 -10.84 -2.27
N SER A 299 15.17 -9.97 -1.71
CA SER A 299 15.22 -9.70 -0.26
C SER A 299 14.32 -8.53 0.09
N LEU A 300 13.47 -8.70 1.09
CA LEU A 300 12.48 -7.73 1.55
C LEU A 300 12.63 -7.61 3.07
N GLU A 301 12.52 -6.38 3.58
CA GLU A 301 12.69 -6.07 4.99
C GLU A 301 11.49 -5.25 5.48
N ASP A 302 10.99 -5.55 6.67
CA ASP A 302 9.93 -4.81 7.35
C ASP A 302 10.24 -4.79 8.85
N GLY A 303 10.74 -3.65 9.34
CA GLY A 303 11.30 -3.55 10.68
C GLY A 303 12.51 -4.49 10.87
N GLU A 304 12.44 -5.36 11.86
CA GLU A 304 13.48 -6.38 12.14
C GLU A 304 13.20 -7.73 11.44
N ALA A 305 12.05 -7.86 10.78
CA ALA A 305 11.71 -9.07 10.04
C ALA A 305 12.22 -8.97 8.59
N THR A 306 12.73 -10.09 8.07
CA THR A 306 13.20 -10.20 6.69
C THR A 306 12.50 -11.36 5.99
N ALA A 307 12.19 -11.19 4.71
CA ALA A 307 11.66 -12.22 3.84
C ALA A 307 12.49 -12.28 2.56
N ARG A 308 12.87 -13.48 2.14
CA ARG A 308 13.55 -13.74 0.88
C ARG A 308 12.70 -14.66 0.04
N ILE A 309 12.38 -14.24 -1.17
CA ILE A 309 11.58 -15.04 -2.11
C ILE A 309 12.38 -15.36 -3.35
N LYS A 310 12.37 -16.62 -3.73
CA LYS A 310 12.98 -17.09 -4.97
C LYS A 310 11.91 -17.52 -5.95
N PHE A 311 12.03 -16.99 -7.17
CA PHE A 311 11.22 -17.39 -8.29
C PHE A 311 12.02 -18.34 -9.19
N GLN A 312 11.33 -19.28 -9.81
CA GLN A 312 11.88 -20.17 -10.83
C GLN A 312 11.08 -20.00 -12.11
N CYS A 313 11.76 -19.89 -13.25
CA CYS A 313 11.08 -19.89 -14.54
C CYS A 313 10.42 -21.24 -14.80
N VAL A 314 9.19 -21.22 -15.28
CA VAL A 314 8.51 -22.42 -15.76
C VAL A 314 8.78 -22.51 -17.25
N GLU A 315 9.57 -23.51 -17.66
CA GLU A 315 9.70 -23.87 -19.07
C GLU A 315 8.44 -24.67 -19.45
N GLU A 316 7.67 -24.17 -20.42
CA GLU A 316 6.57 -24.93 -21.03
C GLU A 316 7.10 -25.99 -22.00
#